data_AF-F2G8R6-F1
#
_entry.id   AF-F2G8R6-F1
#
_cell.length_a   1.000
_cell.length_b   1.000
_cell.length_c   1.000
_cell.angle_alpha   90.00
_cell.angle_beta   90.00
_cell.angle_gamma   90.00
#
_symmetry.space_group_name_H-M   'P 1'
#
loop_
_entity.id
_entity.type
_entity.pdbx_description
1 polymer ?
#
loop_
_entity_poly.entity_id
_entity_poly.type
_entity_poly.pdbx_seq_one_letter_code
_entity_poly.pdbx_strand_id
1 'polypeptide(L)'
;MLQILLFAMTHIGCVVMSFARAPVYAFVLYQAIYFIHPANRWWGYMVPNLPYSFMSVAFMFLLVAVNFRTVKNNRFYKVPTFKWQLLLLLVTWFTYTQAIAPWHHSQLLDAYTKMFIILLLAFLLISNAKHLNIAIWGYLFGAWFSSFIVFQTGRNAGDRVEGVGTVDAPEANGLAAALAPAIVINLYYFWVSRTIKEKAFFAIAGVFTANAIVLINSRASFLAVAISVSYFMWKLFFSSFQRPRQKATVAWIAILGLCGAAYIVDYGFIERMKTIKSEEKTAQKETGKTRLTFWSAAVEVSKDHPLGLGARGFDAVSHVYVPSNVDTGQSRNRSVHSTWLEVLTEQGYTGFILFIFLLSSAYFTLRKIRKSLIEEGNIDAYFKMYALQCSLMCFAVSMTFMNRFRAEILGWLILFVAASYNVYFLKRNTIDKKGLMSK
;
A
#
# COMPACT_ATOMS: atom_id res chain seq x y z
N MET A 1 -21.69 15.73 11.71
CA MET A 1 -22.55 14.61 12.15
C MET A 1 -22.40 13.35 11.28
N LEU A 2 -22.54 13.43 9.95
CA LEU A 2 -22.45 12.25 9.06
C LEU A 2 -21.13 11.46 9.20
N GLN A 3 -19.99 12.15 9.29
CA GLN A 3 -18.68 11.49 9.43
C GLN A 3 -18.53 10.72 10.75
N ILE A 4 -19.10 11.25 11.84
CA ILE A 4 -19.12 10.60 13.16
C ILE A 4 -20.02 9.37 13.12
N LEU A 5 -21.21 9.49 12.52
CA LEU A 5 -22.11 8.35 12.32
C LEU A 5 -21.42 7.27 11.48
N LEU A 6 -20.73 7.63 10.39
CA LEU A 6 -20.02 6.67 9.56
C LEU A 6 -18.89 5.96 10.33
N PHE A 7 -18.12 6.72 11.12
CA PHE A 7 -17.09 6.17 12.01
C PHE A 7 -17.67 5.18 13.02
N ALA A 8 -18.73 5.57 13.74
CA ALA A 8 -19.39 4.74 14.74
C ALA A 8 -20.05 3.49 14.12
N MET A 9 -20.77 3.65 13.01
CA MET A 9 -21.39 2.53 12.29
C MET A 9 -20.36 1.57 11.73
N THR A 10 -19.20 2.07 11.27
CA THR A 10 -18.12 1.21 10.79
C THR A 10 -17.48 0.44 11.93
N HIS A 11 -17.29 1.06 13.11
CA HIS A 11 -16.82 0.39 14.32
C HIS A 11 -17.77 -0.72 14.76
N ILE A 12 -19.03 -0.37 15.04
CA ILE A 12 -20.05 -1.29 15.53
C ILE A 12 -20.30 -2.38 14.47
N GLY A 13 -20.46 -1.97 13.21
CA GLY A 13 -20.72 -2.88 12.09
C GLY A 13 -19.61 -3.90 11.91
N CYS A 14 -18.33 -3.49 11.93
CA CYS A 14 -17.24 -4.45 11.78
C CYS A 14 -17.12 -5.40 12.99
N VAL A 15 -17.34 -4.91 14.22
CA VAL A 15 -17.38 -5.76 15.42
C VAL A 15 -18.49 -6.81 15.32
N VAL A 16 -19.72 -6.38 15.04
CA VAL A 16 -20.88 -7.29 14.88
C VAL A 16 -20.63 -8.30 13.77
N MET A 17 -20.15 -7.85 12.61
CA MET A 17 -19.88 -8.73 11.46
C MET A 17 -18.72 -9.70 11.72
N SER A 18 -17.80 -9.37 12.63
CA SER A 18 -16.70 -10.26 13.03
C SER A 18 -17.21 -11.52 13.72
N PHE A 19 -18.26 -11.39 14.52
CA PHE A 19 -18.94 -12.51 15.18
C PHE A 19 -20.01 -13.14 14.29
N ALA A 20 -20.84 -12.32 13.63
CA ALA A 20 -22.00 -12.80 12.89
C ALA A 20 -21.65 -13.47 11.55
N ARG A 21 -20.51 -13.11 10.93
CA ARG A 21 -20.16 -13.57 9.58
C ARG A 21 -18.76 -14.15 9.47
N ALA A 22 -17.72 -13.39 9.83
CA ALA A 22 -16.35 -13.87 9.68
C ALA A 22 -15.35 -13.02 10.50
N PRO A 23 -14.39 -13.65 11.21
CA PRO A 23 -13.40 -12.92 12.02
C PRO A 23 -12.54 -11.88 11.26
N VAL A 24 -12.45 -12.00 9.93
CA VAL A 24 -11.69 -11.07 9.07
C VAL A 24 -12.21 -9.62 9.11
N TYR A 25 -13.47 -9.39 9.50
CA TYR A 25 -14.00 -8.03 9.65
C TYR A 25 -13.26 -7.21 10.72
N ALA A 26 -12.56 -7.85 11.67
CA ALA A 26 -11.69 -7.14 12.61
C ALA A 26 -10.48 -6.49 11.93
N PHE A 27 -9.96 -7.10 10.86
CA PHE A 27 -8.92 -6.46 10.04
C PHE A 27 -9.50 -5.33 9.18
N VAL A 28 -10.74 -5.47 8.69
CA VAL A 28 -11.44 -4.37 8.00
C VAL A 28 -11.64 -3.17 8.93
N LEU A 29 -11.96 -3.42 10.21
CA LEU A 29 -12.03 -2.38 11.22
C LEU A 29 -10.69 -1.64 11.39
N TYR A 30 -9.59 -2.39 11.50
CA TYR A 30 -8.25 -1.81 11.57
C TYR A 30 -7.94 -0.91 10.35
N GLN A 31 -8.22 -1.40 9.13
CA GLN A 31 -8.04 -0.62 7.91
C GLN A 31 -8.90 0.65 7.90
N ALA A 32 -10.15 0.56 8.35
CA ALA A 32 -11.03 1.71 8.44
C ALA A 32 -10.52 2.76 9.44
N ILE A 33 -10.03 2.34 10.61
CA ILE A 33 -9.43 3.23 11.62
C ILE A 33 -8.23 3.97 11.03
N TYR A 34 -7.36 3.27 10.28
CA TYR A 34 -6.19 3.86 9.63
C TYR A 34 -6.56 5.01 8.66
N PHE A 35 -7.60 4.84 7.84
CA PHE A 35 -8.01 5.85 6.86
C PHE A 35 -8.88 6.96 7.45
N ILE A 36 -9.79 6.61 8.36
CA ILE A 36 -10.67 7.59 8.99
C ILE A 36 -9.85 8.48 9.93
N HIS A 37 -8.99 7.88 10.74
CA HIS A 37 -8.06 8.48 11.70
C HIS A 37 -8.64 9.75 12.37
N PRO A 38 -9.63 9.59 13.29
CA PRO A 38 -10.43 10.71 13.80
C PRO A 38 -9.58 11.82 14.43
N ALA A 39 -8.46 11.49 15.07
CA ALA A 39 -7.57 12.45 15.71
C ALA A 39 -7.03 13.54 14.75
N ASN A 40 -6.88 13.24 13.46
CA ASN A 40 -6.43 14.20 12.46
C ASN A 40 -7.59 14.85 11.68
N ARG A 41 -8.83 14.68 12.11
CA ARG A 41 -10.00 15.23 11.41
C ARG A 41 -10.60 16.40 12.18
N TRP A 42 -11.15 17.35 11.44
CA TRP A 42 -11.81 18.54 11.98
C TRP A 42 -12.96 18.23 12.95
N TRP A 43 -13.58 17.03 12.85
CA TRP A 43 -14.63 16.55 13.74
C TRP A 43 -14.11 15.62 14.85
N GLY A 44 -12.80 15.35 14.91
CA GLY A 44 -12.19 14.41 15.84
C GLY A 44 -12.42 14.74 17.32
N TYR A 45 -12.53 16.02 17.65
CA TYR A 45 -12.82 16.49 19.00
C TYR A 45 -14.20 16.03 19.53
N MET A 46 -15.10 15.60 18.63
CA MET A 46 -16.44 15.13 18.97
C MET A 46 -16.50 13.64 19.30
N VAL A 47 -15.40 12.90 19.17
CA VAL A 47 -15.29 11.49 19.55
C VAL A 47 -14.26 11.31 20.67
N PRO A 48 -14.45 10.32 21.57
CA PRO A 48 -13.50 10.06 22.64
C PRO A 48 -12.08 9.85 22.11
N ASN A 49 -11.07 10.47 22.75
CA ASN A 49 -9.67 10.27 22.39
C ASN A 49 -9.16 8.93 22.94
N LEU A 50 -9.56 7.84 22.29
CA LEU A 50 -9.17 6.47 22.64
C LEU A 50 -8.09 5.94 21.69
N PRO A 51 -7.24 4.99 22.12
CA PRO A 51 -6.25 4.35 21.27
C PRO A 51 -6.93 3.31 20.35
N TYR A 52 -7.76 3.77 19.42
CA TYR A 52 -8.60 2.92 18.55
C TYR A 52 -7.79 1.85 17.80
N SER A 53 -6.61 2.19 17.27
CA SER A 53 -5.74 1.22 16.61
C SER A 53 -5.34 0.10 17.56
N PHE A 54 -4.90 0.41 18.79
CA PHE A 54 -4.57 -0.61 19.80
C PHE A 54 -5.77 -1.49 20.15
N MET A 55 -6.94 -0.89 20.37
CA MET A 55 -8.18 -1.63 20.67
C MET A 55 -8.54 -2.60 19.54
N SER A 56 -8.40 -2.18 18.28
CA SER A 56 -8.68 -3.05 17.12
C SER A 56 -7.68 -4.21 17.01
N VAL A 57 -6.41 -4.00 17.38
CA VAL A 57 -5.39 -5.07 17.42
C VAL A 57 -5.65 -6.04 18.56
N ALA A 58 -5.99 -5.55 19.75
CA ALA A 58 -6.41 -6.38 20.87
C ALA A 58 -7.65 -7.23 20.52
N PHE A 59 -8.60 -6.63 19.79
CA PHE A 59 -9.77 -7.35 19.28
C PHE A 59 -9.40 -8.42 18.24
N MET A 60 -8.50 -8.14 17.31
CA MET A 60 -7.97 -9.15 16.38
C MET A 60 -7.30 -10.30 17.12
N PHE A 61 -6.51 -10.01 18.17
CA PHE A 61 -5.87 -11.03 18.99
C PHE A 61 -6.91 -11.92 19.69
N LEU A 62 -7.93 -11.32 20.29
CA LEU A 62 -9.05 -12.05 20.91
C LEU A 62 -9.71 -12.99 19.89
N LEU A 63 -10.01 -12.51 18.68
CA LEU A 63 -10.64 -13.35 17.65
C LEU A 63 -9.71 -14.47 17.16
N VAL A 64 -8.41 -14.24 17.07
CA VAL A 64 -7.43 -15.30 16.77
C VAL A 64 -7.42 -16.35 17.88
N ALA A 65 -7.44 -15.94 19.14
CA ALA A 65 -7.47 -16.85 20.29
C ALA A 65 -8.74 -17.70 20.33
N VAL A 66 -9.92 -17.06 20.21
CA VAL A 66 -11.22 -17.74 20.20
C VAL A 66 -11.34 -18.70 19.02
N ASN A 67 -10.79 -18.34 17.85
CA ASN A 67 -10.85 -19.15 16.63
C ASN A 67 -9.59 -20.00 16.39
N PHE A 68 -8.74 -20.21 17.40
CA PHE A 68 -7.41 -20.80 17.24
C PHE A 68 -7.42 -22.14 16.48
N ARG A 69 -8.40 -22.99 16.76
CA ARG A 69 -8.56 -24.31 16.11
C ARG A 69 -8.69 -24.22 14.59
N THR A 70 -9.31 -23.15 14.10
CA THR A 70 -9.54 -22.91 12.67
C THR A 70 -8.37 -22.15 12.05
N VAL A 71 -7.94 -21.07 12.70
CA VAL A 71 -6.92 -20.16 12.14
C VAL A 71 -5.52 -20.76 12.13
N LYS A 72 -5.20 -21.72 13.01
CA LYS A 72 -3.90 -22.45 13.01
C LYS A 72 -3.61 -23.19 11.70
N ASN A 73 -4.64 -23.45 10.89
CA ASN A 73 -4.47 -24.05 9.57
C ASN A 73 -3.84 -23.09 8.54
N ASN A 74 -3.78 -21.78 8.84
CA ASN A 74 -3.07 -20.79 8.04
C ASN A 74 -1.59 -20.80 8.43
N ARG A 75 -0.77 -21.49 7.64
CA ARG A 75 0.63 -21.78 7.97
C ARG A 75 1.56 -20.63 7.55
N PHE A 76 1.63 -19.56 8.35
CA PHE A 76 2.43 -18.37 8.04
C PHE A 76 3.91 -18.69 7.79
N TYR A 77 4.48 -19.67 8.53
CA TYR A 77 5.87 -20.12 8.40
C TYR A 77 6.21 -20.75 7.03
N LYS A 78 5.20 -21.15 6.24
CA LYS A 78 5.37 -21.63 4.86
C LYS A 78 5.32 -20.52 3.81
N VAL A 79 4.98 -19.29 4.21
CA VAL A 79 4.84 -18.16 3.29
C VAL A 79 6.19 -17.43 3.19
N PRO A 80 6.79 -17.31 1.99
CA PRO A 80 8.11 -16.69 1.84
C PRO A 80 8.17 -15.23 2.30
N THR A 81 7.15 -14.43 2.00
CA THR A 81 7.13 -12.99 2.34
C THR A 81 7.24 -12.73 3.85
N PHE A 82 6.59 -13.55 4.68
CA PHE A 82 6.70 -13.43 6.14
C PHE A 82 8.12 -13.72 6.66
N LYS A 83 8.85 -14.64 6.02
CA LYS A 83 10.25 -14.93 6.39
C LYS A 83 11.14 -13.72 6.13
N TRP A 84 11.01 -13.09 4.97
CA TRP A 84 11.78 -11.90 4.62
C TRP A 84 11.40 -10.69 5.48
N GLN A 85 10.11 -10.50 5.81
CA GLN A 85 9.68 -9.47 6.76
C GLN A 85 10.26 -9.69 8.16
N LEU A 86 10.29 -10.93 8.65
CA LEU A 86 10.90 -11.25 9.94
C LEU A 86 12.41 -10.99 9.93
N LEU A 87 13.12 -11.41 8.89
CA LEU A 87 14.55 -11.14 8.75
C LEU A 87 14.85 -9.64 8.67
N LEU A 88 14.03 -8.86 7.95
CA LEU A 88 14.14 -7.40 7.94
C LEU A 88 13.93 -6.80 9.32
N LEU A 89 12.91 -7.25 10.05
CA LEU A 89 12.66 -6.81 11.42
C LEU A 89 13.87 -7.10 12.32
N LEU A 90 14.48 -8.29 12.21
CA LEU A 90 15.69 -8.64 12.95
C LEU A 90 16.89 -7.76 12.57
N VAL A 91 17.05 -7.42 11.30
CA VAL A 91 18.08 -6.47 10.87
C VAL A 91 17.81 -5.08 11.44
N THR A 92 16.57 -4.60 11.41
CA THR A 92 16.22 -3.33 12.05
C THR A 92 16.55 -3.34 13.54
N TRP A 93 16.28 -4.44 14.25
CA TRP A 93 16.69 -4.60 15.66
C TRP A 93 18.21 -4.53 15.83
N PHE A 94 18.98 -5.19 14.96
CA PHE A 94 20.43 -5.14 15.01
C PHE A 94 20.98 -3.73 14.70
N THR A 95 20.42 -3.05 13.71
CA THR A 95 20.86 -1.70 13.33
C THR A 95 20.62 -0.66 14.44
N TYR A 96 19.74 -0.93 15.41
CA TYR A 96 19.58 -0.07 16.58
C TYR A 96 20.90 0.16 17.35
N THR A 97 21.78 -0.84 17.43
CA THR A 97 23.03 -0.76 18.22
C THR A 97 24.03 0.26 17.67
N GLN A 98 23.85 0.69 16.43
CA GLN A 98 24.72 1.63 15.72
C GLN A 98 23.94 2.83 15.16
N ALA A 99 22.69 3.02 15.60
CA ALA A 99 21.84 4.08 15.08
C ALA A 99 22.37 5.45 15.51
N ILE A 100 22.63 6.35 14.55
CA ILE A 100 23.05 7.73 14.83
C ILE A 100 21.94 8.51 15.55
N ALA A 101 20.68 8.20 15.25
CA ALA A 101 19.51 8.78 15.90
C ALA A 101 18.68 7.70 16.63
N PRO A 102 19.11 7.23 17.82
CA PRO A 102 18.46 6.12 18.53
C PRO A 102 16.98 6.35 18.82
N TRP A 103 16.59 7.59 19.12
CA TRP A 103 15.19 7.94 19.35
C TRP A 103 14.32 7.70 18.10
N HIS A 104 14.74 8.19 16.94
CA HIS A 104 14.04 7.95 15.68
C HIS A 104 14.05 6.47 15.29
N HIS A 105 15.16 5.77 15.56
CA HIS A 105 15.23 4.33 15.33
C HIS A 105 14.25 3.56 16.22
N SER A 106 14.11 3.94 17.49
CA SER A 106 13.15 3.32 18.41
C SER A 106 11.70 3.44 17.91
N GLN A 107 11.35 4.58 17.29
CA GLN A 107 10.05 4.78 16.65
C GLN A 107 9.86 3.90 15.42
N LEU A 108 10.90 3.73 14.59
CA LEU A 108 10.85 2.81 13.46
C LEU A 108 10.64 1.37 13.94
N LEU A 109 11.37 0.94 14.96
CA LEU A 109 11.24 -0.41 15.54
C LEU A 109 9.84 -0.65 16.09
N ASP A 110 9.29 0.30 16.86
CA ASP A 110 7.94 0.22 17.39
C ASP A 110 6.91 0.08 16.25
N ALA A 111 6.98 0.96 15.24
CA ALA A 111 6.08 0.94 14.10
C ALA A 111 6.19 -0.36 13.28
N TYR A 112 7.41 -0.81 12.97
CA TYR A 112 7.65 -1.99 12.14
C TYR A 112 7.29 -3.28 12.88
N THR A 113 7.55 -3.36 14.18
CA THR A 113 7.15 -4.49 15.04
C THR A 113 5.63 -4.58 15.14
N LYS A 114 4.94 -3.45 15.41
CA LYS A 114 3.48 -3.38 15.43
C LYS A 114 2.90 -3.82 14.09
N MET A 115 3.43 -3.28 12.98
CA MET A 115 3.00 -3.69 11.64
C MET A 115 3.16 -5.19 11.44
N PHE A 116 4.31 -5.79 11.76
CA PHE A 116 4.53 -7.23 11.62
C PHE A 116 3.49 -8.06 12.39
N ILE A 117 3.20 -7.71 13.64
CA ILE A 117 2.19 -8.37 14.48
C ILE A 117 0.80 -8.25 13.83
N ILE A 118 0.44 -7.06 13.36
CA ILE A 118 -0.85 -6.79 12.72
C ILE A 118 -1.01 -7.63 11.44
N LEU A 119 0.02 -7.67 10.59
CA LEU A 119 -0.01 -8.49 9.37
C LEU A 119 -0.12 -9.97 9.70
N LEU A 120 0.56 -10.45 10.75
CA LEU A 120 0.47 -11.84 11.20
C LEU A 120 -0.96 -12.18 11.66
N LEU A 121 -1.54 -11.37 12.54
CA LEU A 121 -2.92 -11.57 13.02
C LEU A 121 -3.92 -11.52 11.86
N ALA A 122 -3.82 -10.52 10.98
CA ALA A 122 -4.67 -10.40 9.82
C ALA A 122 -4.56 -11.61 8.88
N PHE A 123 -3.34 -12.10 8.63
CA PHE A 123 -3.10 -13.30 7.82
C PHE A 123 -3.80 -14.53 8.43
N LEU A 124 -3.74 -14.70 9.75
CA LEU A 124 -4.41 -15.79 10.44
C LEU A 124 -5.95 -15.69 10.31
N LEU A 125 -6.52 -14.50 10.25
CA LEU A 125 -7.96 -14.31 10.07
C LEU A 125 -8.42 -14.52 8.61
N ILE A 126 -7.53 -14.31 7.62
CA ILE A 126 -7.81 -14.51 6.19
C ILE A 126 -7.66 -15.98 5.80
N SER A 127 -8.77 -16.73 5.95
CA SER A 127 -8.77 -18.19 5.82
C SER A 127 -9.19 -18.74 4.45
N ASN A 128 -9.87 -17.96 3.61
CA ASN A 128 -10.37 -18.42 2.31
C ASN A 128 -10.49 -17.24 1.33
N ALA A 129 -10.88 -17.53 0.08
CA ALA A 129 -10.98 -16.53 -0.99
C ALA A 129 -11.99 -15.41 -0.68
N LYS A 130 -13.09 -15.72 0.03
CA LYS A 130 -14.08 -14.73 0.46
C LYS A 130 -13.49 -13.79 1.52
N HIS A 131 -12.75 -14.33 2.49
CA HIS A 131 -12.10 -13.51 3.51
C HIS A 131 -11.04 -12.59 2.88
N LEU A 132 -10.29 -13.10 1.90
CA LEU A 132 -9.34 -12.28 1.14
C LEU A 132 -10.04 -11.12 0.42
N ASN A 133 -11.18 -11.39 -0.23
CA ASN A 133 -11.97 -10.33 -0.87
C ASN A 133 -12.45 -9.30 0.16
N ILE A 134 -12.96 -9.73 1.32
CA ILE A 134 -13.41 -8.83 2.39
C ILE A 134 -12.26 -7.92 2.87
N ALA A 135 -11.07 -8.47 3.11
CA ALA A 135 -9.90 -7.70 3.52
C ALA A 135 -9.44 -6.70 2.44
N ILE A 136 -9.52 -7.08 1.16
CA ILE A 136 -9.22 -6.17 0.05
C ILE A 136 -10.30 -5.08 -0.05
N TRP A 137 -11.58 -5.43 0.10
CA TRP A 137 -12.69 -4.46 0.08
C TRP A 137 -12.61 -3.47 1.24
N GLY A 138 -12.10 -3.87 2.41
CA GLY A 138 -11.80 -2.95 3.51
C GLY A 138 -10.78 -1.88 3.10
N TYR A 139 -9.70 -2.27 2.41
CA TYR A 139 -8.74 -1.32 1.83
C TYR A 139 -9.41 -0.40 0.79
N LEU A 140 -10.23 -0.92 -0.11
CA LEU A 140 -10.93 -0.11 -1.12
C LEU A 140 -11.92 0.88 -0.50
N PHE A 141 -12.65 0.45 0.52
CA PHE A 141 -13.57 1.31 1.27
C PHE A 141 -12.82 2.45 1.94
N GLY A 142 -11.71 2.16 2.63
CA GLY A 142 -10.90 3.19 3.28
C GLY A 142 -10.21 4.14 2.28
N ALA A 143 -9.76 3.62 1.14
CA ALA A 143 -9.23 4.43 0.05
C ALA A 143 -10.31 5.36 -0.54
N TRP A 144 -11.52 4.84 -0.80
CA TRP A 144 -12.67 5.65 -1.21
C TRP A 144 -13.03 6.71 -0.17
N PHE A 145 -13.10 6.35 1.11
CA PHE A 145 -13.41 7.29 2.19
C PHE A 145 -12.42 8.46 2.21
N SER A 146 -11.12 8.16 2.19
CA SER A 146 -10.09 9.20 2.18
C SER A 146 -10.17 10.06 0.92
N SER A 147 -10.49 9.45 -0.22
CA SER A 147 -10.69 10.17 -1.48
C SER A 147 -11.91 11.08 -1.44
N PHE A 148 -12.98 10.66 -0.76
CA PHE A 148 -14.15 11.50 -0.49
C PHE A 148 -13.81 12.68 0.42
N ILE A 149 -12.97 12.47 1.44
CA ILE A 149 -12.46 13.58 2.29
C ILE A 149 -11.60 14.56 1.48
N VAL A 150 -10.74 14.07 0.58
CA VAL A 150 -9.95 14.91 -0.33
C VAL A 150 -10.87 15.76 -1.21
N PHE A 151 -11.92 15.15 -1.78
CA PHE A 151 -12.93 15.84 -2.57
C PHE A 151 -13.66 16.92 -1.76
N GLN A 152 -14.07 16.62 -0.50
CA GLN A 152 -14.73 17.59 0.38
C GLN A 152 -13.82 18.75 0.79
N THR A 153 -12.52 18.47 1.00
CA THR A 153 -11.56 19.47 1.48
C THR A 153 -11.23 20.47 0.36
N GLY A 154 -11.11 19.99 -0.87
CA GLY A 154 -10.71 20.83 -2.01
C GLY A 154 -9.25 21.31 -1.91
N ARG A 155 -8.82 22.07 -2.92
CA ARG A 155 -7.46 22.62 -2.97
C ARG A 155 -7.37 23.95 -2.22
N ASN A 156 -6.24 24.19 -1.56
CA ASN A 156 -5.88 25.48 -0.98
C ASN A 156 -5.34 26.45 -2.06
N ALA A 157 -4.98 27.67 -1.65
CA ALA A 157 -4.41 28.69 -2.54
C ALA A 157 -3.12 28.26 -3.28
N GLY A 158 -2.44 27.22 -2.80
CA GLY A 158 -1.27 26.62 -3.44
C GLY A 158 -1.60 25.54 -4.48
N ASP A 159 -2.87 25.39 -4.87
CA ASP A 159 -3.37 24.39 -5.82
C ASP A 159 -3.10 22.93 -5.37
N ARG A 160 -3.20 22.68 -4.05
CA ARG A 160 -3.02 21.35 -3.45
C ARG A 160 -3.99 21.10 -2.30
N VAL A 161 -4.31 19.82 -2.06
CA VAL A 161 -5.01 19.40 -0.84
C VAL A 161 -3.99 19.10 0.26
N GLU A 162 -4.22 19.61 1.45
CA GLU A 162 -3.37 19.40 2.65
C GLU A 162 -4.22 18.99 3.86
N GLY A 163 -3.59 18.52 4.94
CA GLY A 163 -4.29 18.14 6.18
C GLY A 163 -5.16 16.87 6.09
N VAL A 164 -5.02 16.09 5.01
CA VAL A 164 -5.86 14.90 4.75
C VAL A 164 -5.16 13.56 4.99
N GLY A 165 -3.89 13.57 5.38
CA GLY A 165 -3.03 12.39 5.49
C GLY A 165 -3.43 11.36 6.54
N THR A 166 -2.79 10.19 6.46
CA THR A 166 -2.97 9.06 7.38
C THR A 166 -1.86 9.05 8.45
N VAL A 167 -1.95 8.10 9.39
CA VAL A 167 -1.03 7.98 10.54
C VAL A 167 0.44 7.90 10.12
N ASP A 168 0.75 7.10 9.11
CA ASP A 168 2.10 6.92 8.59
C ASP A 168 2.41 7.82 7.39
N ALA A 169 1.40 8.45 6.77
CA ALA A 169 1.50 9.32 5.60
C ALA A 169 0.77 10.66 5.86
N PRO A 170 1.28 11.49 6.78
CA PRO A 170 0.61 12.74 7.17
C PRO A 170 0.55 13.76 6.02
N GLU A 171 1.50 13.69 5.09
CA GLU A 171 1.56 14.54 3.91
C GLU A 171 0.70 14.02 2.75
N ALA A 172 0.18 14.95 1.95
CA ALA A 172 -0.70 14.64 0.83
C ALA A 172 -0.08 13.68 -0.21
N ASN A 173 1.22 13.82 -0.50
CA ASN A 173 1.92 12.92 -1.44
C ASN A 173 1.93 11.47 -0.93
N GLY A 174 2.16 11.28 0.38
CA GLY A 174 2.12 9.97 1.02
C GLY A 174 0.73 9.35 0.94
N LEU A 175 -0.31 10.15 1.15
CA LEU A 175 -1.70 9.71 0.96
C LEU A 175 -1.97 9.30 -0.49
N ALA A 176 -1.54 10.08 -1.50
CA ALA A 176 -1.73 9.69 -2.90
C ALA A 176 -1.03 8.36 -3.24
N ALA A 177 0.16 8.10 -2.67
CA ALA A 177 0.83 6.80 -2.81
C ALA A 177 0.08 5.66 -2.11
N ALA A 178 -0.58 5.94 -0.98
CA ALA A 178 -1.44 4.98 -0.28
C ALA A 178 -2.73 4.64 -1.06
N LEU A 179 -3.28 5.62 -1.80
CA LEU A 179 -4.50 5.49 -2.60
C LEU A 179 -4.26 4.86 -3.98
N ALA A 180 -3.12 5.14 -4.61
CA ALA A 180 -2.82 4.73 -5.98
C ALA A 180 -3.03 3.23 -6.28
N PRO A 181 -2.59 2.28 -5.43
CA PRO A 181 -2.80 0.85 -5.68
C PRO A 181 -4.29 0.45 -5.74
N ALA A 182 -5.18 1.17 -5.03
CA ALA A 182 -6.61 0.87 -5.02
C ALA A 182 -7.26 1.05 -6.40
N ILE A 183 -6.73 1.89 -7.28
CA ILE A 183 -7.26 2.10 -8.63
C ILE A 183 -7.22 0.80 -9.44
N VAL A 184 -6.09 0.08 -9.40
CA VAL A 184 -5.94 -1.17 -10.16
C VAL A 184 -6.86 -2.26 -9.61
N ILE A 185 -7.02 -2.31 -8.29
CA ILE A 185 -7.91 -3.27 -7.64
C ILE A 185 -9.38 -2.95 -7.92
N ASN A 186 -9.79 -1.67 -7.87
CA ASN A 186 -11.13 -1.23 -8.27
C ASN A 186 -11.42 -1.61 -9.72
N LEU A 187 -10.47 -1.40 -10.63
CA LEU A 187 -10.58 -1.79 -12.02
C LEU A 187 -10.78 -3.32 -12.18
N TYR A 188 -10.02 -4.13 -11.44
CA TYR A 188 -10.20 -5.58 -11.43
C TYR A 188 -11.61 -5.97 -10.97
N TYR A 189 -12.09 -5.42 -9.85
CA TYR A 189 -13.42 -5.77 -9.34
C TYR A 189 -14.53 -5.23 -10.23
N PHE A 190 -14.40 -4.05 -10.83
CA PHE A 190 -15.32 -3.54 -11.84
C PHE A 190 -15.45 -4.51 -13.03
N TRP A 191 -14.31 -5.01 -13.53
CA TRP A 191 -14.26 -5.95 -14.64
C TRP A 191 -14.87 -7.32 -14.28
N VAL A 192 -14.58 -7.86 -13.10
CA VAL A 192 -15.04 -9.19 -12.68
C VAL A 192 -16.51 -9.20 -12.25
N SER A 193 -17.04 -8.07 -11.78
CA SER A 193 -18.40 -7.92 -11.26
C SER A 193 -19.46 -8.26 -12.29
N ARG A 194 -20.52 -8.93 -11.84
CA ARG A 194 -21.60 -9.44 -12.70
C ARG A 194 -22.81 -8.50 -12.69
N THR A 195 -23.09 -7.87 -11.56
CA THR A 195 -24.24 -6.99 -11.41
C THR A 195 -23.88 -5.53 -11.68
N ILE A 196 -24.86 -4.75 -12.15
CA ILE A 196 -24.67 -3.30 -12.34
C ILE A 196 -24.39 -2.57 -11.01
N LYS A 197 -24.96 -3.06 -9.91
CA LYS A 197 -24.76 -2.50 -8.57
C LYS A 197 -23.30 -2.64 -8.10
N GLU A 198 -22.73 -3.83 -8.25
CA GLU A 198 -21.32 -4.07 -7.93
C GLU A 198 -20.40 -3.26 -8.86
N LYS A 199 -20.69 -3.22 -10.16
CA LYS A 199 -19.95 -2.40 -11.12
C LYS A 199 -19.97 -0.92 -10.72
N ALA A 200 -21.16 -0.38 -10.42
CA ALA A 200 -21.32 1.01 -9.99
C ALA A 200 -20.51 1.28 -8.71
N PHE A 201 -20.55 0.37 -7.73
CA PHE A 201 -19.78 0.50 -6.49
C PHE A 201 -18.27 0.66 -6.74
N PHE A 202 -17.66 -0.26 -7.50
CA PHE A 202 -16.22 -0.18 -7.79
C PHE A 202 -15.85 0.94 -8.76
N ALA A 203 -16.75 1.31 -9.68
CA ALA A 203 -16.56 2.46 -10.56
C ALA A 203 -16.55 3.77 -9.78
N ILE A 204 -17.53 3.99 -8.89
CA ILE A 204 -17.60 5.17 -8.03
C ILE A 204 -16.34 5.23 -7.14
N ALA A 205 -15.99 4.11 -6.47
CA ALA A 205 -14.77 4.05 -5.67
C ALA A 205 -13.51 4.41 -6.48
N GLY A 206 -13.39 3.87 -7.69
CA GLY A 206 -12.29 4.15 -8.62
C GLY A 206 -12.24 5.62 -9.05
N VAL A 207 -13.37 6.22 -9.41
CA VAL A 207 -13.48 7.61 -9.85
C VAL A 207 -13.10 8.57 -8.73
N PHE A 208 -13.61 8.38 -7.51
CA PHE A 208 -13.20 9.17 -6.35
C PHE A 208 -11.70 9.06 -6.09
N THR A 209 -11.16 7.83 -6.15
CA THR A 209 -9.72 7.61 -5.95
C THR A 209 -8.87 8.30 -7.02
N ALA A 210 -9.29 8.23 -8.29
CA ALA A 210 -8.61 8.93 -9.39
C ALA A 210 -8.68 10.45 -9.22
N ASN A 211 -9.85 10.99 -8.88
CA ASN A 211 -10.04 12.42 -8.60
C ASN A 211 -9.17 12.89 -7.43
N ALA A 212 -9.07 12.11 -6.35
CA ALA A 212 -8.22 12.45 -5.22
C ALA A 212 -6.73 12.55 -5.61
N ILE A 213 -6.23 11.66 -6.48
CA ILE A 213 -4.84 11.73 -6.97
C ILE A 213 -4.60 13.00 -7.80
N VAL A 214 -5.58 13.38 -8.64
CA VAL A 214 -5.52 14.63 -9.41
C VAL A 214 -5.51 15.83 -8.47
N LEU A 215 -6.46 15.90 -7.52
CA LEU A 215 -6.57 17.00 -6.55
C LEU A 215 -5.33 17.17 -5.67
N ILE A 216 -4.76 16.07 -5.17
CA ILE A 216 -3.51 16.08 -4.37
C ILE A 216 -2.31 16.55 -5.22
N ASN A 217 -2.40 16.35 -6.53
CA ASN A 217 -1.42 16.81 -7.51
C ASN A 217 -0.04 16.13 -7.30
N SER A 218 -0.05 14.80 -7.11
CA SER A 218 1.15 13.95 -6.89
C SER A 218 1.65 13.30 -8.19
N ARG A 219 2.76 13.82 -8.73
CA ARG A 219 3.43 13.32 -9.96
C ARG A 219 3.82 11.84 -9.87
N ALA A 220 4.43 11.44 -8.74
CA ALA A 220 4.90 10.08 -8.53
C ALA A 220 3.75 9.07 -8.51
N SER A 221 2.67 9.40 -7.80
CA SER A 221 1.48 8.55 -7.71
C SER A 221 0.75 8.46 -9.05
N PHE A 222 0.66 9.56 -9.80
CA PHE A 222 0.07 9.54 -11.14
C PHE A 222 0.86 8.63 -12.10
N LEU A 223 2.19 8.78 -12.16
CA LEU A 223 3.05 7.93 -12.98
C LEU A 223 2.89 6.44 -12.59
N ALA A 224 2.84 6.16 -11.29
CA ALA A 224 2.62 4.81 -10.78
C ALA A 224 1.27 4.22 -11.21
N VAL A 225 0.19 5.00 -11.17
CA VAL A 225 -1.13 4.56 -11.65
C VAL A 225 -1.08 4.31 -13.15
N ALA A 226 -0.51 5.23 -13.94
CA ALA A 226 -0.41 5.09 -15.38
C ALA A 226 0.33 3.79 -15.79
N ILE A 227 1.49 3.53 -15.20
CA ILE A 227 2.28 2.30 -15.47
C ILE A 227 1.51 1.06 -15.03
N SER A 228 0.95 1.05 -13.82
CA SER A 228 0.29 -0.14 -13.25
C SER A 228 -1.04 -0.48 -13.92
N VAL A 229 -1.88 0.51 -14.22
CA VAL A 229 -3.13 0.32 -14.98
C VAL A 229 -2.81 -0.12 -16.40
N SER A 230 -1.84 0.52 -17.07
CA SER A 230 -1.46 0.13 -18.44
C SER A 230 -0.95 -1.30 -18.50
N TYR A 231 -0.11 -1.72 -17.56
CA TYR A 231 0.37 -3.11 -17.48
C TYR A 231 -0.76 -4.10 -17.17
N PHE A 232 -1.69 -3.74 -16.28
CA PHE A 232 -2.85 -4.58 -15.99
C PHE A 232 -3.76 -4.74 -17.21
N MET A 233 -4.05 -3.64 -17.91
CA MET A 233 -4.85 -3.63 -19.15
C MET A 233 -4.15 -4.42 -20.26
N TRP A 234 -2.82 -4.29 -20.40
CA TRP A 234 -2.02 -5.10 -21.31
C TRP A 234 -2.17 -6.59 -21.00
N LYS A 235 -2.11 -7.00 -19.73
CA LYS A 235 -2.36 -8.39 -19.35
C LYS A 235 -3.79 -8.84 -19.61
N LEU A 236 -4.78 -8.00 -19.35
CA LEU A 236 -6.17 -8.30 -19.71
C LEU A 236 -6.36 -8.48 -21.22
N PHE A 237 -5.67 -7.70 -22.05
CA PHE A 237 -5.83 -7.74 -23.50
C PHE A 237 -5.05 -8.88 -24.19
N PHE A 238 -3.82 -9.16 -23.74
CA PHE A 238 -2.88 -10.07 -24.42
C PHE A 238 -2.67 -11.42 -23.74
N SER A 239 -3.24 -11.67 -22.56
CA SER A 239 -3.20 -13.01 -21.94
C SER A 239 -3.80 -14.06 -22.90
N SER A 240 -3.24 -15.25 -22.97
CA SER A 240 -3.87 -16.38 -23.66
C SER A 240 -5.03 -16.98 -22.87
N PHE A 241 -5.02 -16.80 -21.54
CA PHE A 241 -6.06 -17.25 -20.63
C PHE A 241 -7.08 -16.13 -20.41
N GLN A 242 -8.21 -16.16 -21.15
CA GLN A 242 -9.20 -15.08 -21.23
C GLN A 242 -10.64 -15.61 -21.24
N ARG A 243 -11.58 -14.75 -20.84
CA ARG A 243 -13.01 -14.95 -21.04
C ARG A 243 -13.41 -14.68 -22.51
N PRO A 244 -14.53 -15.24 -23.01
CA PRO A 244 -15.09 -14.84 -24.29
C PRO A 244 -15.32 -13.32 -24.37
N ARG A 245 -14.99 -12.72 -25.51
CA ARG A 245 -15.14 -11.27 -25.79
C ARG A 245 -14.35 -10.33 -24.85
N GLN A 246 -13.41 -10.84 -24.06
CA GLN A 246 -12.63 -10.05 -23.11
C GLN A 246 -11.92 -8.86 -23.77
N LYS A 247 -11.34 -9.03 -24.96
CA LYS A 247 -10.65 -7.94 -25.69
C LYS A 247 -11.57 -6.75 -25.99
N ALA A 248 -12.81 -7.02 -26.41
CA ALA A 248 -13.80 -5.97 -26.65
C ALA A 248 -14.19 -5.26 -25.34
N THR A 249 -14.39 -6.00 -24.26
CA THR A 249 -14.65 -5.41 -22.93
C THR A 249 -13.48 -4.53 -22.48
N VAL A 250 -12.24 -4.97 -22.69
CA VAL A 250 -11.04 -4.21 -22.33
C VAL A 250 -10.91 -2.94 -23.16
N ALA A 251 -11.20 -2.99 -24.47
CA ALA A 251 -11.23 -1.81 -25.33
C ALA A 251 -12.26 -0.77 -24.85
N TRP A 252 -13.47 -1.21 -24.50
CA TRP A 252 -14.50 -0.33 -23.93
C TRP A 252 -14.09 0.30 -22.60
N ILE A 253 -13.49 -0.50 -21.70
CA ILE A 253 -12.96 0.00 -20.43
C ILE A 253 -11.85 1.03 -20.66
N ALA A 254 -10.98 0.82 -21.65
CA ALA A 254 -9.93 1.78 -21.99
C ALA A 254 -10.51 3.11 -22.48
N ILE A 255 -11.50 3.06 -23.39
CA ILE A 255 -12.19 4.27 -23.89
C ILE A 255 -12.85 5.02 -22.73
N LEU A 256 -13.66 4.33 -21.92
CA LEU A 256 -14.33 4.93 -20.76
C LEU A 256 -13.33 5.51 -19.75
N GLY A 257 -12.22 4.81 -19.51
CA GLY A 257 -11.15 5.26 -18.62
C GLY A 257 -10.47 6.52 -19.15
N LEU A 258 -10.18 6.60 -20.46
CA LEU A 258 -9.59 7.78 -21.09
C LEU A 258 -10.55 8.98 -21.07
N CYS A 259 -11.83 8.77 -21.38
CA CYS A 259 -12.86 9.81 -21.27
C CYS A 259 -13.00 10.32 -19.83
N GLY A 260 -13.03 9.41 -18.85
CA GLY A 260 -13.08 9.78 -17.44
C GLY A 260 -11.84 10.53 -16.98
N ALA A 261 -10.64 10.12 -17.42
CA ALA A 261 -9.40 10.82 -17.12
C ALA A 261 -9.40 12.24 -17.71
N ALA A 262 -9.84 12.40 -18.97
CA ALA A 262 -9.94 13.70 -19.62
C ALA A 262 -10.92 14.65 -18.91
N TYR A 263 -11.99 14.11 -18.31
CA TYR A 263 -12.97 14.90 -17.54
C TYR A 263 -12.45 15.33 -16.16
N ILE A 264 -11.69 14.47 -15.48
CA ILE A 264 -11.23 14.72 -14.10
C ILE A 264 -9.98 15.62 -14.08
N VAL A 265 -9.14 15.56 -15.11
CA VAL A 265 -7.90 16.33 -15.18
C VAL A 265 -8.18 17.82 -15.38
N ASP A 266 -7.72 18.64 -14.43
CA ASP A 266 -7.83 20.09 -14.47
C ASP A 266 -6.54 20.78 -14.95
N TYR A 267 -6.65 22.09 -15.24
CA TYR A 267 -5.55 22.92 -15.72
C TYR A 267 -4.34 22.94 -14.75
N GLY A 268 -4.58 23.05 -13.44
CA GLY A 268 -3.52 23.08 -12.43
C GLY A 268 -2.71 21.77 -12.36
N PHE A 269 -3.40 20.64 -12.56
CA PHE A 269 -2.75 19.34 -12.72
C PHE A 269 -1.89 19.28 -13.99
N ILE A 270 -2.45 19.71 -15.13
CA ILE A 270 -1.73 19.73 -16.42
C ILE A 270 -0.46 20.57 -16.33
N GLU A 271 -0.55 21.79 -15.80
CA GLU A 271 0.60 22.68 -15.63
C GLU A 271 1.68 22.02 -14.77
N ARG A 272 1.30 21.37 -13.66
CA ARG A 272 2.27 20.65 -12.84
C ARG A 272 2.91 19.46 -13.57
N MET A 273 2.19 18.75 -14.43
CA MET A 273 2.79 17.69 -15.25
C MET A 273 3.75 18.26 -16.30
N LYS A 274 3.46 19.45 -16.87
CA LYS A 274 4.38 20.14 -17.80
C LYS A 274 5.69 20.54 -17.12
N THR A 275 5.67 20.93 -15.83
CA THR A 275 6.90 21.21 -15.06
C THR A 275 7.82 19.99 -14.84
N ILE A 276 7.41 18.78 -15.24
CA ILE A 276 8.35 17.65 -15.33
C ILE A 276 9.40 17.91 -16.43
N LYS A 277 9.04 18.67 -17.47
CA LYS A 277 9.92 18.98 -18.61
C LYS A 277 10.68 20.30 -18.44
N SER A 278 10.19 21.24 -17.61
CA SER A 278 10.85 22.52 -17.34
C SER A 278 11.45 22.54 -15.92
N GLU A 279 12.78 22.48 -15.84
CA GLU A 279 13.54 22.62 -14.59
C GLU A 279 13.64 24.09 -14.14
N GLU A 280 12.52 24.81 -14.03
CA GLU A 280 12.58 26.19 -13.55
C GLU A 280 12.82 26.24 -12.04
N LYS A 281 13.93 26.88 -11.68
CA LYS A 281 14.37 27.14 -10.31
C LYS A 281 13.41 28.15 -9.67
N THR A 282 12.60 27.69 -8.72
CA THR A 282 12.00 28.59 -7.74
C THR A 282 12.70 28.37 -6.40
N ALA A 283 13.18 29.44 -5.76
CA ALA A 283 13.97 29.44 -4.52
C ALA A 283 13.29 28.81 -3.27
N GLN A 284 12.12 28.21 -3.42
CA GLN A 284 11.37 27.55 -2.34
C GLN A 284 11.08 26.06 -2.60
N LYS A 285 11.41 25.51 -3.78
CA LYS A 285 11.08 24.12 -4.13
C LYS A 285 12.30 23.36 -4.62
N GLU A 286 12.55 22.19 -4.02
CA GLU A 286 13.54 21.24 -4.52
C GLU A 286 13.26 20.88 -5.98
N THR A 287 14.30 20.99 -6.80
CA THR A 287 14.26 20.56 -8.20
C THR A 287 14.49 19.05 -8.31
N GLY A 288 14.18 18.46 -9.47
CA GLY A 288 14.56 17.07 -9.75
C GLY A 288 16.08 16.83 -9.61
N LYS A 289 16.89 17.83 -9.98
CA LYS A 289 18.34 17.83 -9.86
C LYS A 289 18.83 17.79 -8.41
N THR A 290 18.14 18.48 -7.49
CA THR A 290 18.44 18.40 -6.04
C THR A 290 18.27 16.97 -5.53
N ARG A 291 17.22 16.26 -5.97
CA ARG A 291 16.99 14.84 -5.57
C ARG A 291 18.07 13.90 -6.06
N LEU A 292 18.53 14.06 -7.31
CA LEU A 292 19.64 13.26 -7.83
C LEU A 292 20.91 13.47 -7.00
N THR A 293 21.14 14.68 -6.49
CA THR A 293 22.26 14.96 -5.59
C THR A 293 22.12 14.21 -4.27
N PHE A 294 20.93 14.24 -3.64
CA PHE A 294 20.66 13.44 -2.44
C PHE A 294 20.83 11.94 -2.69
N TRP A 295 20.46 11.46 -3.87
CA TRP A 295 20.60 10.04 -4.21
C TRP A 295 22.06 9.62 -4.35
N SER A 296 22.89 10.43 -5.01
CA SER A 296 24.34 10.20 -5.05
C SER A 296 24.95 10.26 -3.66
N ALA A 297 24.58 11.25 -2.84
CA ALA A 297 25.02 11.35 -1.45
C ALA A 297 24.65 10.11 -0.64
N ALA A 298 23.45 9.56 -0.83
CA ALA A 298 23.01 8.33 -0.14
C ALA A 298 23.84 7.11 -0.52
N VAL A 299 24.29 7.02 -1.78
CA VAL A 299 25.21 5.96 -2.21
C VAL A 299 26.56 6.13 -1.51
N GLU A 300 27.12 7.33 -1.43
CA GLU A 300 28.38 7.56 -0.70
C GLU A 300 28.24 7.26 0.79
N VAL A 301 27.18 7.72 1.45
CA VAL A 301 26.85 7.39 2.84
C VAL A 301 26.81 5.87 3.06
N SER A 302 26.24 5.11 2.12
CA SER A 302 26.15 3.65 2.25
C SER A 302 27.50 2.94 2.16
N LYS A 303 28.51 3.55 1.52
CA LYS A 303 29.88 3.01 1.47
C LYS A 303 30.58 3.18 2.83
N ASP A 304 30.40 4.33 3.46
CA ASP A 304 31.00 4.62 4.77
C ASP A 304 30.27 3.88 5.91
N HIS A 305 28.99 3.57 5.72
CA HIS A 305 28.13 2.93 6.72
C HIS A 305 27.44 1.67 6.16
N PRO A 306 28.19 0.60 5.83
CA PRO A 306 27.65 -0.58 5.13
C PRO A 306 26.61 -1.38 5.95
N LEU A 307 26.64 -1.25 7.28
CA LEU A 307 25.68 -1.89 8.20
C LEU A 307 24.45 -1.03 8.50
N GLY A 308 24.39 0.19 7.94
CA GLY A 308 23.28 1.13 8.10
C GLY A 308 23.43 2.07 9.29
N LEU A 309 22.86 3.27 9.14
CA LEU A 309 22.91 4.34 10.14
C LEU A 309 21.71 4.38 11.10
N GLY A 310 20.74 3.50 10.88
CA GLY A 310 19.46 3.54 11.57
C GLY A 310 18.51 4.62 11.04
N ALA A 311 17.28 4.62 11.57
CA ALA A 311 16.22 5.49 11.08
C ALA A 311 16.59 6.98 11.19
N ARG A 312 16.37 7.74 10.11
CA ARG A 312 16.81 9.13 9.94
C ARG A 312 18.33 9.34 10.05
N GLY A 313 19.11 8.28 9.90
CA GLY A 313 20.57 8.36 9.89
C GLY A 313 21.08 9.18 8.71
N PHE A 314 20.49 9.00 7.52
CA PHE A 314 20.82 9.83 6.36
C PHE A 314 20.53 11.31 6.61
N ASP A 315 19.35 11.64 7.13
CA ASP A 315 18.94 13.03 7.43
C ASP A 315 19.93 13.70 8.40
N ALA A 316 20.52 12.94 9.32
CA ALA A 316 21.50 13.46 10.28
C ALA A 316 22.86 13.77 9.66
N VAL A 317 23.26 13.04 8.61
CA VAL A 317 24.60 13.17 8.00
C VAL A 317 24.58 13.80 6.60
N SER A 318 23.42 14.03 6.00
CA SER A 318 23.30 14.46 4.59
C SER A 318 24.05 15.76 4.28
N HIS A 319 24.18 16.67 5.25
CA HIS A 319 24.94 17.92 5.10
C HIS A 319 26.44 17.72 4.84
N VAL A 320 27.00 16.58 5.23
CA VAL A 320 28.42 16.24 4.98
C VAL A 320 28.63 15.79 3.54
N TYR A 321 27.65 15.08 2.96
CA TYR A 321 27.76 14.43 1.65
C TYR A 321 27.16 15.23 0.50
N VAL A 322 26.22 16.14 0.79
CA VAL A 322 25.63 17.03 -0.22
C VAL A 322 26.49 18.29 -0.33
N PRO A 323 27.01 18.66 -1.52
CA PRO A 323 27.82 19.88 -1.69
C PRO A 323 27.13 21.16 -1.18
N SER A 324 27.89 22.07 -0.57
CA SER A 324 27.36 23.29 0.06
C SER A 324 26.73 24.29 -0.92
N ASN A 325 27.11 24.21 -2.20
CA ASN A 325 26.57 25.04 -3.28
C ASN A 325 25.22 24.52 -3.83
N VAL A 326 24.72 23.38 -3.33
CA VAL A 326 23.44 22.82 -3.75
C VAL A 326 22.33 23.40 -2.88
N ASP A 327 21.36 24.05 -3.53
CA ASP A 327 20.14 24.49 -2.87
C ASP A 327 19.30 23.27 -2.45
N THR A 328 19.25 23.04 -1.15
CA THR A 328 18.47 21.99 -0.50
C THR A 328 17.14 22.54 0.04
N GLY A 329 16.82 23.80 -0.24
CA GLY A 329 15.69 24.53 0.34
C GLY A 329 15.96 24.93 1.79
N GLN A 330 15.00 24.65 2.68
CA GLN A 330 15.00 25.16 4.05
C GLN A 330 16.02 24.48 4.99
N SER A 331 16.59 23.33 4.62
CA SER A 331 17.54 22.58 5.47
C SER A 331 18.42 21.67 4.62
N ARG A 332 19.71 21.55 5.00
CA ARG A 332 20.65 20.57 4.42
C ARG A 332 20.53 19.17 5.05
N ASN A 333 19.90 19.08 6.22
CA ASN A 333 19.51 17.82 6.88
C ASN A 333 18.12 17.44 6.39
N ARG A 334 18.06 16.58 5.38
CA ARG A 334 16.83 16.22 4.66
C ARG A 334 16.80 14.76 4.25
N SER A 335 15.59 14.25 4.10
CA SER A 335 15.35 12.88 3.65
C SER A 335 15.76 12.67 2.21
N VAL A 336 16.25 11.46 1.91
CA VAL A 336 16.68 11.05 0.57
C VAL A 336 15.54 11.00 -0.46
N HIS A 337 14.28 11.05 -0.02
CA HIS A 337 13.08 11.02 -0.86
C HIS A 337 13.05 9.82 -1.84
N SER A 338 13.48 8.65 -1.37
CA SER A 338 13.46 7.39 -2.09
C SER A 338 13.53 6.25 -1.09
N THR A 339 12.50 5.41 -1.03
CA THR A 339 12.46 4.27 -0.10
C THR A 339 13.62 3.30 -0.34
N TRP A 340 14.08 3.17 -1.59
CA TRP A 340 15.22 2.31 -1.92
C TRP A 340 16.50 2.77 -1.22
N LEU A 341 16.76 4.07 -1.28
CA LEU A 341 17.96 4.66 -0.69
C LEU A 341 17.80 4.92 0.81
N GLU A 342 16.56 5.13 1.28
CA GLU A 342 16.19 5.12 2.70
C GLU A 342 16.59 3.79 3.31
N VAL A 343 16.11 2.66 2.75
CA VAL A 343 16.47 1.34 3.26
C VAL A 343 17.99 1.09 3.15
N LEU A 344 18.62 1.50 2.04
CA LEU A 344 20.07 1.32 1.85
C LEU A 344 20.90 2.03 2.92
N THR A 345 20.59 3.28 3.21
CA THR A 345 21.35 4.09 4.17
C THR A 345 20.97 3.81 5.62
N GLU A 346 19.69 3.53 5.89
CA GLU A 346 19.20 3.33 7.25
C GLU A 346 19.35 1.89 7.72
N GLN A 347 19.23 0.88 6.85
CA GLN A 347 19.30 -0.55 7.20
C GLN A 347 20.53 -1.26 6.63
N GLY A 348 21.39 -0.54 5.90
CA GLY A 348 22.62 -1.05 5.30
C GLY A 348 22.36 -1.99 4.11
N TYR A 349 23.45 -2.57 3.59
CA TYR A 349 23.37 -3.50 2.45
C TYR A 349 22.54 -4.75 2.77
N THR A 350 22.68 -5.28 3.99
CA THR A 350 21.90 -6.46 4.41
C THR A 350 20.40 -6.15 4.42
N GLY A 351 19.98 -5.04 5.02
CA GLY A 351 18.58 -4.62 5.01
C GLY A 351 18.06 -4.37 3.59
N PHE A 352 18.85 -3.72 2.75
CA PHE A 352 18.50 -3.47 1.35
C PHE A 352 18.28 -4.77 0.56
N ILE A 353 19.20 -5.73 0.65
CA ILE A 353 19.09 -7.03 -0.05
C ILE A 353 17.85 -7.79 0.42
N LEU A 354 17.60 -7.83 1.73
CA LEU A 354 16.40 -8.48 2.28
C LEU A 354 15.11 -7.79 1.83
N PHE A 355 15.12 -6.47 1.67
CA PHE A 355 13.98 -5.72 1.15
C PHE A 355 13.70 -6.04 -0.32
N ILE A 356 14.74 -6.15 -1.15
CA ILE A 356 14.61 -6.65 -2.53
C ILE A 356 14.05 -8.07 -2.53
N PHE A 357 14.59 -8.98 -1.71
CA PHE A 357 14.09 -10.35 -1.61
C PHE A 357 12.63 -10.44 -1.15
N LEU A 358 12.20 -9.56 -0.24
CA LEU A 358 10.81 -9.46 0.17
C LEU A 358 9.91 -9.17 -1.05
N LEU A 359 10.22 -8.11 -1.82
CA LEU A 359 9.42 -7.72 -2.99
C LEU A 359 9.49 -8.75 -4.13
N SER A 360 10.68 -9.28 -4.43
CA SER A 360 10.87 -10.34 -5.41
C SER A 360 10.10 -11.60 -5.01
N SER A 361 10.11 -11.99 -3.74
CA SER A 361 9.36 -13.16 -3.26
C SER A 361 7.85 -12.99 -3.43
N ALA A 362 7.31 -11.79 -3.25
CA ALA A 362 5.90 -11.50 -3.51
C ALA A 362 5.58 -11.69 -5.00
N TYR A 363 6.43 -11.19 -5.90
CA TYR A 363 6.29 -11.39 -7.35
C TYR A 363 6.32 -12.88 -7.75
N PHE A 364 7.32 -13.63 -7.28
CA PHE A 364 7.44 -15.05 -7.60
C PHE A 364 6.30 -15.88 -7.01
N THR A 365 5.82 -15.50 -5.83
CA THR A 365 4.64 -16.11 -5.19
C THR A 365 3.39 -15.94 -6.06
N LEU A 366 3.11 -14.73 -6.56
CA LEU A 366 1.99 -14.48 -7.47
C LEU A 366 2.12 -15.26 -8.79
N ARG A 367 3.34 -15.34 -9.35
CA ARG A 367 3.60 -16.15 -10.57
C ARG A 367 3.27 -17.63 -10.33
N LYS A 368 3.68 -18.17 -9.18
CA LYS A 368 3.41 -19.57 -8.79
C LYS A 368 1.90 -19.84 -8.63
N ILE A 369 1.17 -18.93 -7.97
CA ILE A 369 -0.28 -19.05 -7.82
C ILE A 369 -0.97 -19.02 -9.19
N ARG A 370 -0.59 -18.09 -10.07
CA ARG A 370 -1.18 -17.99 -11.41
C ARG A 370 -1.05 -19.26 -12.24
N LYS A 371 0.10 -19.94 -12.17
CA LYS A 371 0.28 -21.24 -12.86
C LYS A 371 -0.76 -22.26 -12.39
N SER A 372 -0.93 -22.38 -11.07
CA SER A 372 -1.92 -23.25 -10.44
C SER A 372 -3.37 -22.91 -10.85
N LEU A 373 -3.68 -21.63 -11.03
CA LEU A 373 -5.03 -21.15 -11.40
C LEU A 373 -5.37 -21.36 -12.88
N ILE A 374 -4.38 -21.42 -13.77
CA ILE A 374 -4.58 -21.80 -15.17
C ILE A 374 -5.05 -23.25 -15.24
N GLU A 375 -4.41 -24.14 -14.49
CA GLU A 375 -4.76 -25.57 -14.42
C GLU A 375 -6.19 -25.79 -13.88
N GLU A 376 -6.71 -24.86 -13.06
CA GLU A 376 -8.10 -24.90 -12.55
C GLU A 376 -9.14 -24.28 -13.49
N GLY A 377 -8.74 -23.55 -14.53
CA GLY A 377 -9.69 -22.75 -15.31
C GLY A 377 -10.22 -21.51 -14.57
N ASN A 378 -9.61 -21.09 -13.46
CA ASN A 378 -10.09 -19.96 -12.64
C ASN A 378 -9.54 -18.60 -13.13
N ILE A 379 -10.16 -18.08 -14.20
CA ILE A 379 -9.78 -16.82 -14.85
C ILE A 379 -9.86 -15.62 -13.89
N ASP A 380 -10.86 -15.61 -13.02
CA ASP A 380 -11.15 -14.47 -12.13
C ASP A 380 -10.07 -14.33 -11.06
N ALA A 381 -9.70 -15.42 -10.40
CA ALA A 381 -8.60 -15.42 -9.45
C ALA A 381 -7.26 -15.18 -10.15
N TYR A 382 -7.08 -15.66 -11.38
CA TYR A 382 -5.87 -15.44 -12.17
C TYR A 382 -5.61 -13.95 -12.40
N PHE A 383 -6.62 -13.20 -12.85
CA PHE A 383 -6.49 -11.75 -13.02
C PHE A 383 -6.46 -10.99 -11.69
N LYS A 384 -7.00 -11.53 -10.60
CA LYS A 384 -6.78 -10.98 -9.25
C LYS A 384 -5.30 -10.97 -8.89
N MET A 385 -4.57 -12.04 -9.20
CA MET A 385 -3.13 -12.10 -8.94
C MET A 385 -2.36 -11.08 -9.76
N TYR A 386 -2.78 -10.80 -11.00
CA TYR A 386 -2.24 -9.66 -11.75
C TYR A 386 -2.59 -8.33 -11.12
N ALA A 387 -3.83 -8.12 -10.67
CA ALA A 387 -4.24 -6.88 -10.01
C ALA A 387 -3.40 -6.61 -8.76
N LEU A 388 -3.17 -7.63 -7.91
CA LEU A 388 -2.28 -7.52 -6.74
C LEU A 388 -0.83 -7.24 -7.14
N GLN A 389 -0.31 -7.89 -8.20
CA GLN A 389 1.04 -7.60 -8.70
C GLN A 389 1.17 -6.14 -9.17
N CYS A 390 0.18 -5.67 -9.94
CA CYS A 390 0.15 -4.30 -10.46
C CYS A 390 -0.02 -3.27 -9.33
N SER A 391 -0.76 -3.61 -8.29
CA SER A 391 -0.93 -2.78 -7.09
C SER A 391 0.37 -2.64 -6.31
N LEU A 392 1.11 -3.75 -6.12
CA LEU A 392 2.44 -3.73 -5.52
C LEU A 392 3.43 -2.94 -6.38
N MET A 393 3.38 -3.12 -7.71
CA MET A 393 4.18 -2.33 -8.66
C MET A 393 3.84 -0.84 -8.59
N CYS A 394 2.56 -0.49 -8.48
CA CYS A 394 2.10 0.88 -8.32
C CYS A 394 2.71 1.52 -7.05
N PHE A 395 2.65 0.81 -5.93
CA PHE A 395 3.28 1.30 -4.70
C PHE A 395 4.80 1.40 -4.84
N ALA A 396 5.45 0.41 -5.46
CA ALA A 396 6.90 0.40 -5.68
C ALA A 396 7.38 1.56 -6.56
N VAL A 397 6.64 1.93 -7.61
CA VAL A 397 6.94 3.12 -8.42
C VAL A 397 6.74 4.41 -7.62
N SER A 398 5.66 4.49 -6.82
CA SER A 398 5.39 5.66 -5.99
C SER A 398 6.50 5.89 -4.96
N MET A 399 6.93 4.82 -4.28
CA MET A 399 7.93 4.86 -3.20
C MET A 399 9.37 5.07 -3.70
N THR A 400 9.63 5.02 -5.01
CA THR A 400 10.90 5.47 -5.60
C THR A 400 11.15 6.96 -5.36
N PHE A 401 10.09 7.77 -5.16
CA PHE A 401 10.18 9.22 -5.04
C PHE A 401 9.80 9.76 -3.65
N MET A 402 9.75 8.88 -2.64
CA MET A 402 9.42 9.23 -1.25
C MET A 402 9.87 8.15 -0.28
N ASN A 403 10.10 8.52 0.97
CA ASN A 403 10.46 7.61 2.06
C ASN A 403 9.20 6.95 2.64
N ARG A 404 9.05 5.63 2.47
CA ARG A 404 7.85 4.84 2.77
C ARG A 404 8.20 3.42 3.23
N PHE A 405 9.40 3.19 3.78
CA PHE A 405 9.81 1.86 4.24
C PHE A 405 8.83 1.21 5.23
N ARG A 406 8.30 2.01 6.17
CA ARG A 406 7.32 1.57 7.18
C ARG A 406 5.86 1.77 6.77
N ALA A 407 5.57 1.89 5.47
CA ALA A 407 4.23 2.21 5.02
C ALA A 407 3.25 1.05 5.22
N GLU A 408 2.10 1.33 5.85
CA GLU A 408 1.09 0.29 6.13
C GLU A 408 0.54 -0.33 4.86
N ILE A 409 0.32 0.48 3.81
CA ILE A 409 -0.18 0.01 2.52
C ILE A 409 0.77 -0.98 1.86
N LEU A 410 2.09 -0.78 1.98
CA LEU A 410 3.07 -1.77 1.50
C LEU A 410 2.90 -3.09 2.25
N GLY A 411 2.78 -3.02 3.59
CA GLY A 411 2.51 -4.16 4.44
C GLY A 411 1.23 -4.90 4.04
N TRP A 412 0.13 -4.19 3.78
CA TRP A 412 -1.14 -4.79 3.38
C TRP A 412 -1.10 -5.42 2.00
N LEU A 413 -0.43 -4.81 1.02
CA LEU A 413 -0.25 -5.41 -0.30
C LEU A 413 0.55 -6.72 -0.20
N ILE A 414 1.60 -6.74 0.61
CA ILE A 414 2.38 -7.96 0.89
C ILE A 414 1.51 -9.01 1.61
N LEU A 415 0.69 -8.60 2.58
CA LEU A 415 -0.28 -9.46 3.25
C LEU A 415 -1.30 -10.07 2.29
N PHE A 416 -1.84 -9.30 1.34
CA PHE A 416 -2.77 -9.83 0.34
C PHE A 416 -2.11 -10.88 -0.56
N VAL A 417 -0.84 -10.69 -0.92
CA VAL A 417 -0.05 -11.70 -1.64
C VAL A 417 0.17 -12.94 -0.78
N ALA A 418 0.58 -12.76 0.48
CA ALA A 418 0.77 -13.84 1.46
C ALA A 418 -0.50 -14.68 1.65
N ALA A 419 -1.63 -14.01 1.89
CA ALA A 419 -2.93 -14.62 2.08
C ALA A 419 -3.40 -15.33 0.79
N SER A 420 -3.16 -14.74 -0.39
CA SER A 420 -3.43 -15.39 -1.67
C SER A 420 -2.64 -16.69 -1.83
N TYR A 421 -1.38 -16.73 -1.40
CA TYR A 421 -0.56 -17.94 -1.44
C TYR A 421 -1.11 -19.04 -0.52
N ASN A 422 -1.52 -18.66 0.69
CA ASN A 422 -2.12 -19.61 1.61
C ASN A 422 -3.44 -20.20 1.06
N VAL A 423 -4.31 -19.32 0.55
CA VAL A 423 -5.65 -19.68 0.06
C VAL A 423 -5.60 -20.48 -1.23
N TYR A 424 -4.92 -19.98 -2.26
CA TYR A 424 -4.95 -20.55 -3.61
C TYR A 424 -3.86 -21.58 -3.89
N PHE A 425 -2.84 -21.70 -3.03
CA PHE A 425 -1.73 -22.63 -3.26
C PHE A 425 -1.50 -23.62 -2.11
N LEU A 426 -1.26 -23.16 -0.87
CA LEU A 426 -0.90 -24.05 0.23
C LEU A 426 -2.06 -24.96 0.68
N LYS A 427 -3.25 -24.38 0.87
CA LYS A 427 -4.43 -25.15 1.30
C LYS A 427 -4.87 -26.15 0.24
N ARG A 428 -4.84 -25.77 -1.04
CA ARG A 428 -5.15 -26.65 -2.16
C ARG A 428 -4.24 -27.88 -2.18
N ASN A 429 -2.92 -27.67 -2.19
CA ASN A 429 -1.95 -28.77 -2.18
C ASN A 429 -2.10 -29.69 -0.95
N THR A 430 -2.68 -29.20 0.14
CA THR A 430 -2.97 -30.02 1.32
C THR A 430 -4.23 -30.89 1.12
N ILE A 431 -5.24 -30.37 0.42
CA ILE A 431 -6.46 -31.11 0.06
C ILE A 431 -6.13 -32.20 -0.97
N ASP A 432 -5.40 -31.85 -2.04
CA ASP A 432 -5.04 -32.79 -3.11
C ASP A 432 -4.22 -33.97 -2.56
N LYS A 433 -3.27 -33.71 -1.66
CA LYS A 433 -2.49 -34.77 -0.99
C LYS A 433 -3.34 -35.69 -0.10
N LYS A 434 -4.37 -35.16 0.58
CA LYS A 434 -5.27 -35.99 1.39
C LYS A 434 -6.15 -36.88 0.51
N GLY A 435 -6.66 -36.35 -0.61
CA GLY A 435 -7.45 -37.13 -1.57
C GLY A 435 -6.68 -38.25 -2.26
N LEU A 436 -5.36 -38.08 -2.42
CA LEU A 436 -4.46 -39.12 -2.94
C LEU A 436 -4.10 -40.20 -1.91
N MET A 437 -4.15 -39.90 -0.62
CA MET A 437 -3.89 -40.89 0.46
C MET A 437 -5.15 -41.64 0.92
N SER A 438 -6.34 -41.17 0.52
CA SER A 438 -7.63 -41.82 0.83
C SER A 438 -8.15 -42.71 -0.30
N LYS A 439 -7.39 -42.84 -1.38
CA LYS A 439 -7.58 -43.81 -2.46
C LYS A 439 -6.47 -44.84 -2.35
#